data_AF-A0A0Q7PYR4-F1
#
_entry.id   AF-A0A0Q7PYR4-F1
#
_cell.length_a   1.000
_cell.length_b   1.000
_cell.length_c   1.000
_cell.angle_alpha   90.00
_cell.angle_beta   90.00
_cell.angle_gamma   90.00
#
_symmetry.space_group_name_H-M   'P 1'
#
loop_
_entity.id
_entity.type
_entity.pdbx_description
1 polymer ?
#
loop_
_entity_poly.entity_id
_entity_poly.type
_entity_poly.pdbx_seq_one_letter_code
_entity_poly.pdbx_strand_id
1 'polypeptide(L)'
;MNAQTATHAPPEIPAAAKPAAKRATADATHARNGWGALLAGLQRGFHPQLLLAWVIMLWLPAAIAALPAALWLYLEFGHSPMAAAIAADTDATFIASALEGMQGEAVLLGACAVFALLVAVLLSPWLSGMIVAQIRTVYRLRVGGVVRAGLGEYSRMLRMLVLSAVLLAVAAAIGIAAMVGIEWLVTRFAPSPEDLAPSRMGWLLPIALVLFVHMTVEAGRGWLGADLALNSVTQAWKRGIALLWKRPGATLTVYLGTSLVGVGLAIAFLRLRAFVDASGWTGWLLAFACTQLVVASMAWGRSARLHGLADLATAQLVAPPEDEADASSEAPRTDTDTD
;
A
#
# COMPACT_ATOMS: atom_id res chain seq x y z
N MET A 1 -41.53 55.83 18.31
CA MET A 1 -40.56 55.06 17.49
C MET A 1 -39.63 54.34 18.45
N ASN A 2 -39.97 53.09 18.81
CA ASN A 2 -39.18 52.29 19.75
C ASN A 2 -38.38 51.27 18.95
N ALA A 3 -37.05 51.38 19.00
CA ALA A 3 -36.12 50.43 18.41
C ALA A 3 -36.00 49.21 19.32
N GLN A 4 -36.48 48.06 18.84
CA GLN A 4 -36.29 46.76 19.47
C GLN A 4 -34.92 46.22 19.08
N THR A 5 -33.99 46.24 20.01
CA THR A 5 -32.72 45.51 20.00
C THR A 5 -33.00 44.02 20.18
N ALA A 6 -33.06 43.28 19.08
CA ALA A 6 -33.11 41.82 19.11
C ALA A 6 -31.70 41.26 19.38
N THR A 7 -31.50 40.78 20.60
CA THR A 7 -30.33 40.04 21.05
C THR A 7 -30.26 38.71 20.27
N HIS A 8 -29.34 38.64 19.32
CA HIS A 8 -29.09 37.44 18.51
C HIS A 8 -28.39 36.39 19.37
N ALA A 9 -29.14 35.46 19.94
CA ALA A 9 -28.56 34.30 20.62
C ALA A 9 -27.82 33.42 19.58
N PRO A 10 -26.60 32.94 19.87
CA PRO A 10 -25.87 32.06 18.97
C PRO A 10 -26.62 30.73 18.79
N PRO A 11 -26.62 30.15 17.57
CA PRO A 11 -27.36 28.93 17.28
C PRO A 11 -26.84 27.78 18.14
N GLU A 12 -27.73 27.18 18.94
CA GLU A 12 -27.43 25.97 19.70
C GLU A 12 -27.04 24.85 18.73
N ILE A 13 -25.81 24.36 18.84
CA ILE A 13 -25.33 23.22 18.09
C ILE A 13 -26.24 22.02 18.45
N PRO A 14 -26.93 21.39 17.47
CA PRO A 14 -27.89 20.33 17.74
C PRO A 14 -27.23 19.20 18.53
N ALA A 15 -27.91 18.69 19.56
CA ALA A 15 -27.37 17.71 20.51
C ALA A 15 -26.82 16.43 19.83
N ALA A 16 -27.29 16.11 18.62
CA ALA A 16 -26.80 14.99 17.80
C ALA A 16 -25.39 15.20 17.19
N ALA A 17 -24.89 16.45 17.10
CA ALA A 17 -23.58 16.76 16.53
C ALA A 17 -22.43 16.69 17.55
N LYS A 18 -22.74 16.80 18.86
CA LYS A 18 -21.76 16.69 19.95
C LYS A 18 -20.97 15.37 19.97
N PRO A 19 -21.58 14.18 19.79
CA PRO A 19 -20.82 12.93 19.77
C PRO A 19 -19.92 12.78 18.52
N ALA A 20 -20.32 13.33 17.37
CA ALA A 20 -19.51 13.32 16.16
C ALA A 20 -18.28 14.25 16.28
N ALA A 21 -18.46 15.45 16.84
CA ALA A 21 -17.36 16.37 17.12
C ALA A 21 -16.38 15.80 18.16
N LYS A 22 -16.87 15.12 19.20
CA LYS A 22 -16.04 14.49 20.22
C LYS A 22 -15.25 13.28 19.71
N ARG A 23 -15.79 12.52 18.74
CA ARG A 23 -15.04 11.49 18.02
C ARG A 23 -13.95 12.11 17.15
N ALA A 24 -14.26 13.17 16.41
CA ALA A 24 -13.29 13.85 15.55
C ALA A 24 -12.09 14.40 16.34
N THR A 25 -12.31 14.93 17.56
CA THR A 25 -11.21 15.44 18.40
C THR A 25 -10.38 14.33 19.04
N ALA A 26 -11.00 13.23 19.48
CA ALA A 26 -10.28 12.06 19.99
C ALA A 26 -9.51 11.30 18.89
N ASP A 27 -10.08 11.21 17.68
CA ASP A 27 -9.39 10.66 16.52
C ASP A 27 -8.20 11.55 16.11
N ALA A 28 -8.34 12.87 16.21
CA ALA A 28 -7.25 13.81 15.93
C ALA A 28 -6.09 13.72 16.94
N THR A 29 -6.36 13.45 18.22
CA THR A 29 -5.29 13.24 19.22
C THR A 29 -4.57 11.91 19.02
N HIS A 30 -5.27 10.83 18.66
CA HIS A 30 -4.63 9.56 18.32
C HIS A 30 -3.81 9.63 17.02
N ALA A 31 -4.28 10.40 16.03
CA ALA A 31 -3.56 10.63 14.77
C ALA A 31 -2.35 11.58 14.91
N ARG A 32 -2.15 12.24 16.07
CA ARG A 32 -0.90 12.95 16.36
C ARG A 32 0.27 12.01 16.64
N ASN A 33 -0.01 10.81 17.15
CA ASN A 33 1.02 9.82 17.48
C ASN A 33 1.10 8.75 16.39
N GLY A 34 2.29 8.50 15.84
CA GLY A 34 2.49 7.53 14.75
C GLY A 34 1.98 6.12 15.05
N TRP A 35 2.08 5.69 16.32
CA TRP A 35 1.55 4.41 16.79
C TRP A 35 0.00 4.37 16.81
N GLY A 36 -0.64 5.47 17.18
CA GLY A 36 -2.10 5.58 17.14
C GLY A 36 -2.63 5.47 15.72
N ALA A 37 -2.00 6.20 14.79
CA ALA A 37 -2.31 6.11 13.36
C ALA A 37 -2.03 4.72 12.77
N LEU A 38 -0.97 4.03 13.22
CA LEU A 38 -0.68 2.66 12.80
C LEU A 38 -1.78 1.69 13.25
N LEU A 39 -2.15 1.70 14.53
CA LEU A 39 -3.17 0.81 15.07
C LEU A 39 -4.55 1.11 14.48
N ALA A 40 -4.92 2.39 14.36
CA ALA A 40 -6.14 2.82 13.71
C ALA A 40 -6.16 2.39 12.23
N GLY A 41 -5.05 2.54 11.52
CA GLY A 41 -4.88 2.07 10.14
C GLY A 41 -5.07 0.56 10.00
N LEU A 42 -4.45 -0.24 10.88
CA LEU A 42 -4.61 -1.71 10.89
C LEU A 42 -6.07 -2.13 11.12
N GLN A 43 -6.75 -1.48 12.06
CA GLN A 43 -8.16 -1.77 12.37
C GLN A 43 -9.10 -1.31 11.25
N ARG A 44 -8.97 -0.06 10.79
CA ARG A 44 -9.83 0.53 9.75
C ARG A 44 -9.57 -0.09 8.38
N GLY A 45 -8.34 -0.49 8.09
CA GLY A 45 -7.99 -1.14 6.83
C GLY A 45 -8.66 -2.50 6.63
N PHE A 46 -9.17 -3.14 7.69
CA PHE A 46 -9.82 -4.45 7.63
C PHE A 46 -11.29 -4.34 7.20
N HIS A 47 -11.50 -4.45 5.88
CA HIS A 47 -12.84 -4.48 5.28
C HIS A 47 -13.02 -5.74 4.44
N PRO A 48 -13.81 -6.74 4.89
CA PRO A 48 -13.90 -8.02 4.19
C PRO A 48 -14.46 -7.90 2.77
N GLN A 49 -15.37 -6.95 2.51
CA GLN A 49 -15.91 -6.70 1.16
C GLN A 49 -14.83 -6.16 0.21
N LEU A 50 -13.96 -5.27 0.71
CA LEU A 50 -12.84 -4.72 -0.04
C LEU A 50 -11.80 -5.82 -0.32
N LEU A 51 -11.45 -6.63 0.67
CA LEU A 51 -10.50 -7.73 0.52
C LEU A 51 -11.01 -8.79 -0.44
N LEU A 52 -12.30 -9.17 -0.36
CA LEU A 52 -12.92 -10.11 -1.28
C LEU A 52 -12.91 -9.58 -2.72
N ALA A 53 -13.31 -8.31 -2.91
CA ALA A 53 -13.26 -7.69 -4.23
C ALA A 53 -11.83 -7.64 -4.79
N TRP A 54 -10.84 -7.33 -3.95
CA TRP A 54 -9.43 -7.31 -4.32
C TRP A 54 -8.95 -8.69 -4.78
N VAL A 55 -9.25 -9.74 -4.02
CA VAL A 55 -8.88 -11.12 -4.34
C VAL A 55 -9.49 -11.55 -5.66
N ILE A 56 -10.80 -11.34 -5.85
CA ILE A 56 -11.51 -11.69 -7.09
C ILE A 56 -10.89 -10.96 -8.30
N MET A 57 -10.57 -9.68 -8.14
CA MET A 57 -9.98 -8.88 -9.22
C MET A 57 -8.59 -9.39 -9.63
N LEU A 58 -7.80 -9.87 -8.67
CA LEU A 58 -6.48 -10.45 -8.96
C LEU A 58 -6.53 -11.87 -9.54
N TRP A 59 -7.70 -12.54 -9.54
CA TRP A 59 -7.84 -13.81 -10.26
C TRP A 59 -7.66 -13.66 -11.76
N LEU A 60 -8.01 -12.51 -12.35
CA LEU A 60 -7.85 -12.29 -13.78
C LEU A 60 -6.37 -12.34 -14.22
N PRO A 61 -5.46 -11.48 -13.71
CA PRO A 61 -4.04 -11.58 -14.08
C PRO A 61 -3.41 -12.91 -13.63
N ALA A 62 -3.84 -13.47 -12.49
CA ALA A 62 -3.35 -14.77 -12.05
C ALA A 62 -3.74 -15.90 -13.03
N ALA A 63 -4.98 -15.91 -13.52
CA ALA A 63 -5.44 -16.88 -14.51
C ALA A 63 -4.71 -16.75 -15.84
N ILE A 64 -4.48 -15.52 -16.32
CA ILE A 64 -3.71 -15.26 -17.55
C ILE A 64 -2.29 -15.83 -17.44
N ALA A 65 -1.63 -15.65 -16.30
CA ALA A 65 -0.27 -16.15 -16.10
C ALA A 65 -0.22 -17.66 -15.84
N ALA A 66 -1.13 -18.20 -15.02
CA ALA A 66 -1.03 -19.55 -14.50
C ALA A 66 -1.74 -20.61 -15.35
N LEU A 67 -2.84 -20.27 -16.04
CA LEU A 67 -3.60 -21.26 -16.81
C LEU A 67 -2.80 -21.89 -17.95
N PRO A 68 -2.01 -21.15 -18.76
CA PRO A 68 -1.23 -21.76 -19.83
C PRO A 68 -0.22 -22.78 -19.29
N ALA A 69 0.47 -22.43 -18.19
CA ALA A 69 1.39 -23.34 -17.53
C ALA A 69 0.68 -24.57 -16.95
N ALA A 70 -0.48 -24.38 -16.31
CA ALA A 70 -1.28 -25.48 -15.77
C ALA A 70 -1.80 -26.42 -16.86
N LEU A 71 -2.24 -25.87 -18.00
CA LEU A 71 -2.69 -26.66 -19.14
C LEU A 71 -1.54 -27.44 -19.78
N TRP A 72 -0.38 -26.80 -19.94
CA TRP A 72 0.82 -27.47 -20.44
C TRP A 72 1.21 -28.66 -19.53
N LEU A 73 1.28 -28.45 -18.22
CA LEU A 73 1.55 -29.51 -17.24
C LEU A 73 0.51 -30.64 -17.32
N TYR A 74 -0.76 -30.31 -17.50
CA TYR A 74 -1.82 -31.30 -17.63
C TYR A 74 -1.69 -32.11 -18.92
N LEU A 75 -1.32 -31.48 -20.04
CA LEU A 75 -1.14 -32.18 -21.31
C LEU A 75 0.06 -33.14 -21.27
N GLU A 76 1.17 -32.70 -20.66
CA GLU A 76 2.40 -33.50 -20.56
C GLU A 76 2.29 -34.64 -19.55
N PHE A 77 1.78 -34.36 -18.35
CA PHE A 77 1.81 -35.31 -17.23
C PHE A 77 0.45 -35.86 -16.84
N GLY A 78 -0.66 -35.24 -17.22
CA GLY A 78 -2.00 -35.57 -16.72
C GLY A 78 -2.50 -36.97 -17.10
N HIS A 79 -1.93 -37.57 -18.14
CA HIS A 79 -2.25 -38.94 -18.58
C HIS A 79 -1.20 -39.98 -18.13
N SER A 80 -0.12 -39.55 -17.48
CA SER A 80 0.92 -40.47 -17.02
C SER A 80 0.44 -41.26 -15.80
N PRO A 81 0.64 -42.59 -15.74
CA PRO A 81 0.36 -43.37 -14.55
C PRO A 81 1.21 -42.92 -13.34
N MET A 82 2.30 -42.18 -13.58
CA MET A 82 3.15 -41.60 -12.54
C MET A 82 2.71 -40.21 -12.07
N ALA A 83 1.64 -39.62 -12.62
CA ALA A 83 1.22 -38.26 -12.27
C ALA A 83 1.01 -38.07 -10.76
N ALA A 84 0.39 -39.05 -10.09
CA ALA A 84 0.18 -39.02 -8.65
C ALA A 84 1.50 -39.12 -7.86
N ALA A 85 2.46 -39.92 -8.35
CA ALA A 85 3.77 -40.04 -7.73
C ALA A 85 4.60 -38.75 -7.89
N ILE A 86 4.56 -38.13 -9.08
CA ILE A 86 5.22 -36.84 -9.37
C ILE A 86 4.62 -35.72 -8.52
N ALA A 87 3.30 -35.74 -8.28
CA ALA A 87 2.63 -34.76 -7.43
C ALA A 87 2.97 -34.95 -5.93
N ALA A 88 3.23 -36.19 -5.50
CA ALA A 88 3.55 -36.52 -4.11
C ALA A 88 5.03 -36.33 -3.78
N ASP A 89 5.93 -36.61 -4.73
CA ASP A 89 7.37 -36.57 -4.53
C ASP A 89 7.97 -35.43 -5.36
N THR A 90 8.29 -34.33 -4.68
CA THR A 90 8.86 -33.13 -5.29
C THR A 90 10.36 -33.33 -5.53
N ASP A 91 10.74 -34.34 -6.30
CA ASP A 91 12.13 -34.52 -6.71
C ASP A 91 12.53 -33.36 -7.62
N ALA A 92 13.52 -32.59 -7.18
CA ALA A 92 14.05 -31.43 -7.91
C ALA A 92 14.50 -31.81 -9.32
N THR A 93 14.91 -33.07 -9.52
CA THR A 93 15.31 -33.62 -10.82
C THR A 93 14.15 -33.64 -11.82
N PHE A 94 12.96 -34.04 -11.38
CA PHE A 94 11.75 -34.04 -12.22
C PHE A 94 11.31 -32.63 -12.58
N ILE A 95 11.42 -31.68 -11.65
CA ILE A 95 11.13 -30.27 -11.92
C ILE A 95 12.12 -29.71 -12.94
N ALA A 96 13.40 -30.03 -12.82
CA ALA A 96 14.42 -29.60 -13.78
C ALA A 96 14.15 -30.14 -15.18
N SER A 97 13.84 -31.43 -15.32
CA SER A 97 13.48 -32.01 -16.62
C SER A 97 12.18 -31.44 -17.21
N ALA A 98 11.18 -31.16 -16.37
CA ALA A 98 9.95 -30.50 -16.82
C ALA A 98 10.23 -29.07 -17.32
N LEU A 99 11.12 -28.34 -16.66
CA LEU A 99 11.56 -27.00 -17.09
C LEU A 99 12.34 -27.03 -18.40
N GLU A 100 13.14 -28.07 -18.65
CA GLU A 100 13.81 -28.28 -19.94
C GLU A 100 12.79 -28.51 -21.06
N GLY A 101 11.76 -29.34 -20.83
CA GLY A 101 10.65 -29.53 -21.76
C GLY A 101 9.85 -28.24 -22.05
N MET A 102 9.76 -27.34 -21.07
CA MET A 102 9.09 -26.03 -21.24
C MET A 102 9.83 -25.05 -22.14
N GLN A 103 11.11 -25.28 -22.48
CA GLN A 103 11.88 -24.30 -23.26
C GLN A 103 11.24 -23.99 -24.63
N GLY A 104 10.55 -24.97 -25.24
CA GLY A 104 9.81 -24.78 -26.49
C GLY A 104 8.61 -23.82 -26.35
N GLU A 105 8.01 -23.74 -25.16
CA GLU A 105 6.85 -22.90 -24.85
C GLU A 105 7.21 -21.64 -24.05
N ALA A 106 8.50 -21.43 -23.75
CA ALA A 106 8.97 -20.34 -22.90
C ALA A 106 8.59 -18.95 -23.44
N VAL A 107 8.54 -18.79 -24.77
CA VAL A 107 8.11 -17.54 -25.41
C VAL A 107 6.63 -17.26 -25.13
N LEU A 108 5.75 -18.27 -25.27
CA LEU A 108 4.32 -18.13 -25.00
C LEU A 108 4.06 -17.85 -23.52
N LEU A 109 4.69 -18.62 -22.63
CA LEU A 109 4.57 -18.42 -21.19
C LEU A 109 5.10 -17.04 -20.76
N GLY A 110 6.23 -16.61 -21.33
CA GLY A 110 6.76 -15.27 -21.13
C GLY A 110 5.80 -14.18 -21.60
N ALA A 111 5.18 -14.33 -22.77
CA ALA A 111 4.18 -13.40 -23.28
C ALA A 111 2.94 -13.33 -22.38
N CYS A 112 2.43 -14.48 -21.91
CA CYS A 112 1.33 -14.55 -20.96
C CYS A 112 1.68 -13.87 -19.61
N ALA A 113 2.89 -14.09 -19.11
CA ALA A 113 3.36 -13.44 -17.88
C ALA A 113 3.45 -11.91 -18.02
N VAL A 114 4.01 -11.41 -19.13
CA VAL A 114 4.07 -9.97 -19.42
C VAL A 114 2.66 -9.40 -19.58
N PHE A 115 1.77 -10.09 -20.28
CA PHE A 115 0.38 -9.63 -20.45
C PHE A 115 -0.37 -9.60 -19.11
N ALA A 116 -0.20 -10.62 -18.27
CA ALA A 116 -0.75 -10.64 -16.91
C ALA A 116 -0.23 -9.47 -16.06
N LEU A 117 1.07 -9.15 -16.17
CA LEU A 117 1.67 -8.00 -15.49
C LEU A 117 1.04 -6.69 -15.98
N LEU A 118 0.86 -6.50 -17.28
CA LEU A 118 0.19 -5.33 -17.84
C LEU A 118 -1.25 -5.20 -17.30
N VAL A 119 -2.01 -6.28 -17.28
CA VAL A 119 -3.37 -6.31 -16.72
C VAL A 119 -3.34 -5.94 -15.23
N ALA A 120 -2.43 -6.51 -14.43
CA ALA A 120 -2.28 -6.20 -13.02
C ALA A 120 -1.92 -4.72 -12.79
N VAL A 121 -1.03 -4.16 -13.62
CA VAL A 121 -0.65 -2.74 -13.57
C VAL A 121 -1.84 -1.85 -13.90
N LEU A 122 -2.63 -2.17 -14.93
CA LEU A 122 -3.85 -1.43 -15.31
C LEU A 122 -4.99 -1.56 -14.29
N LEU A 123 -5.01 -2.65 -13.52
CA LEU A 123 -5.96 -2.89 -12.44
C LEU A 123 -5.58 -2.14 -11.15
N SER A 124 -4.28 -1.87 -10.96
CA SER A 124 -3.77 -1.25 -9.73
C SER A 124 -4.36 0.14 -9.39
N PRO A 125 -4.67 1.04 -10.36
CA PRO A 125 -5.38 2.28 -10.07
C PRO A 125 -6.79 2.04 -9.55
N TRP A 126 -7.49 1.05 -10.10
CA TRP A 126 -8.84 0.71 -9.68
C TRP A 126 -8.84 0.18 -8.25
N LEU A 127 -7.95 -0.76 -7.94
CA LEU A 127 -7.77 -1.32 -6.61
C LEU A 127 -7.40 -0.24 -5.59
N SER A 128 -6.53 0.70 -5.95
CA SER A 128 -6.21 1.86 -5.10
C SER A 128 -7.40 2.80 -4.93
N GLY A 129 -8.19 3.00 -5.98
CA GLY A 129 -9.42 3.79 -5.96
C GLY A 129 -10.47 3.20 -5.03
N MET A 130 -10.58 1.86 -4.95
CA MET A 130 -11.48 1.18 -4.01
C MET A 130 -11.13 1.50 -2.55
N ILE A 131 -9.84 1.53 -2.20
CA ILE A 131 -9.39 1.91 -0.84
C ILE A 131 -9.70 3.38 -0.57
N VAL A 132 -9.37 4.27 -1.51
CA VAL A 132 -9.59 5.72 -1.35
C VAL A 132 -11.08 6.05 -1.25
N ALA A 133 -11.92 5.40 -2.06
CA ALA A 133 -13.37 5.52 -1.95
C ALA A 133 -13.87 5.04 -0.58
N GLN A 134 -13.34 3.93 -0.05
CA GLN A 134 -13.70 3.42 1.27
C GLN A 134 -13.32 4.39 2.40
N ILE A 135 -12.14 5.03 2.32
CA ILE A 135 -11.68 6.06 3.27
C ILE A 135 -12.66 7.25 3.29
N ARG A 136 -13.16 7.65 2.10
CA ARG A 136 -14.06 8.80 1.94
C ARG A 136 -15.49 8.53 2.42
N THR A 137 -15.88 7.26 2.53
CA THR A 137 -17.24 6.89 2.94
C THR A 137 -17.34 6.59 4.42
N VAL A 138 -18.35 7.17 5.08
CA VAL A 138 -18.65 6.91 6.51
C VAL A 138 -19.29 5.53 6.71
N TYR A 139 -19.98 5.01 5.70
CA TYR A 139 -20.71 3.74 5.76
C TYR A 139 -19.95 2.59 5.10
N ARG A 140 -20.26 1.35 5.52
CA ARG A 140 -19.69 0.14 4.90
C ARG A 140 -20.33 -0.11 3.53
N LEU A 141 -19.53 0.01 2.47
CA LEU A 141 -19.95 -0.33 1.12
C LEU A 141 -20.07 -1.87 0.96
N ARG A 142 -21.12 -2.33 0.26
CA ARG A 142 -21.19 -3.72 -0.23
C ARG A 142 -20.17 -3.91 -1.36
N VAL A 143 -19.82 -5.16 -1.70
CA VAL A 143 -18.83 -5.48 -2.75
C VAL A 143 -19.06 -4.68 -4.04
N GLY A 144 -20.27 -4.71 -4.61
CA GLY A 144 -20.59 -3.93 -5.82
C GLY A 144 -20.59 -2.40 -5.63
N GLY A 145 -20.75 -1.92 -4.40
CA GLY A 145 -20.55 -0.51 -4.04
C GLY A 145 -19.08 -0.13 -4.05
N VAL A 146 -18.21 -0.93 -3.43
CA VAL A 146 -16.75 -0.73 -3.41
C VAL A 146 -16.19 -0.71 -4.84
N VAL A 147 -16.58 -1.69 -5.65
CA VAL A 147 -16.15 -1.84 -7.05
C VAL A 147 -16.52 -0.61 -7.88
N ARG A 148 -17.78 -0.16 -7.82
CA ARG A 148 -18.25 1.03 -8.56
C ARG A 148 -17.62 2.33 -8.05
N ALA A 149 -17.51 2.48 -6.73
CA ALA A 149 -16.91 3.67 -6.14
C ALA A 149 -15.41 3.76 -6.52
N GLY A 150 -14.70 2.63 -6.56
CA GLY A 150 -13.33 2.57 -7.04
C GLY A 150 -13.16 2.96 -8.50
N LEU A 151 -14.13 2.64 -9.38
CA LEU A 151 -14.11 3.09 -10.78
C LEU A 151 -14.22 4.62 -10.90
N GLY A 152 -14.99 5.26 -10.02
CA GLY A 152 -15.08 6.73 -9.96
C GLY A 152 -13.74 7.41 -9.68
N GLU A 153 -12.85 6.75 -8.94
CA GLU A 153 -11.50 7.25 -8.63
C GLU A 153 -10.43 6.80 -9.65
N TYR A 154 -10.79 5.99 -10.65
CA TYR A 154 -9.83 5.34 -11.57
C TYR A 154 -8.92 6.36 -12.28
N SER A 155 -9.50 7.40 -12.89
CA SER A 155 -8.73 8.41 -13.63
C SER A 155 -7.71 9.14 -12.74
N ARG A 156 -8.09 9.43 -11.50
CA ARG A 156 -7.23 10.11 -10.52
C ARG A 156 -6.08 9.19 -10.09
N MET A 157 -6.38 7.94 -9.77
CA MET A 157 -5.38 6.95 -9.38
C MET A 157 -4.48 6.53 -10.53
N LEU A 158 -4.97 6.58 -11.78
CA LEU A 158 -4.18 6.31 -12.98
C LEU A 158 -3.13 7.41 -13.19
N ARG A 159 -3.52 8.68 -13.05
CA ARG A 159 -2.57 9.81 -13.04
C ARG A 159 -1.53 9.68 -11.93
N MET A 160 -1.94 9.23 -10.73
CA MET A 160 -1.02 8.94 -9.63
C MET A 160 -0.09 7.75 -9.97
N LEU A 161 -0.58 6.72 -10.65
CA LEU A 161 0.24 5.59 -11.11
C LEU A 161 1.31 6.08 -12.09
N VAL A 162 0.93 6.86 -13.11
CA VAL A 162 1.89 7.43 -14.08
C VAL A 162 2.95 8.27 -13.37
N LEU A 163 2.54 9.19 -12.48
CA LEU A 163 3.48 9.98 -11.68
C LEU A 163 4.41 9.07 -10.86
N SER A 164 3.87 8.06 -10.18
CA SER A 164 4.66 7.13 -9.37
C SER A 164 5.64 6.30 -10.20
N ALA A 165 5.23 5.86 -11.40
CA ALA A 165 6.07 5.09 -12.31
C ALA A 165 7.24 5.94 -12.81
N VAL A 166 7.00 7.20 -13.19
CA VAL A 166 8.05 8.15 -13.56
C VAL A 166 9.02 8.37 -12.40
N LEU A 167 8.52 8.66 -11.20
CA LEU A 167 9.36 8.90 -10.03
C LEU A 167 10.18 7.66 -9.64
N LEU A 168 9.59 6.47 -9.69
CA LEU A 168 10.27 5.21 -9.40
C LEU A 168 11.31 4.87 -10.46
N ALA A 169 11.03 5.14 -11.74
CA ALA A 169 11.99 4.96 -12.83
C ALA A 169 13.20 5.88 -12.67
N VAL A 170 12.98 7.15 -12.32
CA VAL A 170 14.06 8.11 -12.02
C VAL A 170 14.88 7.66 -10.81
N ALA A 171 14.21 7.24 -9.72
CA ALA A 171 14.88 6.70 -8.53
C ALA A 171 15.73 5.45 -8.86
N ALA A 172 15.17 4.51 -9.62
CA ALA A 172 15.89 3.32 -10.03
C ALA A 172 17.09 3.67 -10.92
N ALA A 173 16.94 4.57 -11.88
CA ALA A 173 18.03 5.01 -12.75
C ALA A 173 19.17 5.67 -11.96
N ILE A 174 18.85 6.57 -11.03
CA ILE A 174 19.84 7.20 -10.13
C ILE A 174 20.53 6.14 -9.27
N GLY A 175 19.76 5.21 -8.69
CA GLY A 175 20.30 4.14 -7.85
C GLY A 175 21.25 3.20 -8.62
N ILE A 176 20.89 2.81 -9.84
CA ILE A 176 21.74 2.00 -10.73
C ILE A 176 22.99 2.78 -11.12
N ALA A 177 22.87 4.05 -11.52
CA ALA A 177 24.01 4.89 -11.87
C ALA A 177 24.98 5.05 -10.68
N ALA A 178 24.46 5.21 -9.47
CA ALA A 178 25.28 5.27 -8.26
C ALA A 178 25.98 3.94 -7.97
N MET A 179 25.30 2.81 -8.16
CA MET A 179 25.89 1.48 -7.99
C MET A 179 27.06 1.27 -8.97
N VAL A 180 26.87 1.58 -10.25
CA VAL A 180 27.92 1.51 -11.28
C VAL A 180 29.07 2.46 -10.97
N GLY A 181 28.77 3.68 -10.50
CA GLY A 181 29.79 4.66 -10.11
C GLY A 181 30.63 4.22 -8.91
N ILE A 182 30.01 3.60 -7.90
CA ILE A 182 30.70 3.03 -6.74
C ILE A 182 31.61 1.89 -7.18
N GLU A 183 31.12 0.98 -8.02
CA GLU A 183 31.92 -0.12 -8.56
C GLU A 183 33.13 0.39 -9.36
N TRP A 184 32.93 1.43 -10.17
CA TRP A 184 34.00 2.08 -10.91
C TRP A 184 35.05 2.75 -10.00
N LEU A 185 34.63 3.42 -8.91
CA LEU A 185 35.56 4.01 -7.94
C LEU A 185 36.35 2.93 -7.19
N VAL A 186 35.66 1.88 -6.75
CA VAL A 186 36.27 0.76 -6.03
C VAL A 186 37.32 0.06 -6.91
N THR A 187 36.99 -0.26 -8.16
CA THR A 187 37.96 -0.90 -9.08
C THR A 187 39.16 -0.02 -9.40
N ARG A 188 39.02 1.31 -9.37
CA ARG A 188 40.11 2.26 -9.69
C ARG A 188 41.04 2.56 -8.52
N PHE A 189 40.54 2.53 -7.29
CA PHE A 189 41.27 2.99 -6.10
C PHE A 189 41.49 1.91 -5.04
N ALA A 190 40.92 0.70 -5.19
CA ALA A 190 41.16 -0.40 -4.26
C ALA A 190 42.63 -0.86 -4.32
N PRO A 191 43.37 -0.84 -3.19
CA PRO A 191 44.76 -1.27 -3.13
C PRO A 191 44.95 -2.78 -3.32
N SER A 192 43.90 -3.57 -3.04
CA SER A 192 43.94 -5.03 -3.09
C SER A 192 42.60 -5.63 -3.56
N PRO A 193 42.61 -6.66 -4.43
CA PRO A 193 41.41 -7.34 -4.91
C PRO A 193 40.64 -8.13 -3.83
N GLU A 194 41.22 -8.31 -2.64
CA GLU A 194 40.61 -9.00 -1.50
C GLU A 194 39.88 -8.03 -0.54
N ASP A 195 40.11 -6.73 -0.68
CA ASP A 195 39.25 -5.66 -0.12
C ASP A 195 38.04 -5.36 -1.01
N LEU A 196 37.97 -5.97 -2.20
CA LEU A 196 36.77 -6.05 -3.03
C LEU A 196 35.78 -7.03 -2.38
N ALA A 197 35.37 -6.83 -1.13
CA ALA A 197 34.09 -7.36 -0.68
C ALA A 197 33.01 -6.52 -1.36
N PRO A 198 32.50 -6.91 -2.55
CA PRO A 198 31.68 -6.03 -3.34
C PRO A 198 30.26 -6.06 -2.77
N SER A 199 29.58 -4.94 -3.00
CA SER A 199 28.20 -4.87 -3.48
C SER A 199 27.02 -4.95 -2.51
N ARG A 200 27.10 -5.45 -1.25
CA ARG A 200 25.90 -5.35 -0.37
C ARG A 200 25.54 -3.90 -0.04
N MET A 201 26.54 -3.05 0.21
CA MET A 201 26.33 -1.62 0.46
C MET A 201 25.80 -0.89 -0.79
N GLY A 202 26.18 -1.36 -1.99
CA GLY A 202 25.74 -0.81 -3.28
C GLY A 202 24.24 -0.93 -3.51
N TRP A 203 23.59 -1.95 -2.93
CA TRP A 203 22.13 -2.13 -3.00
C TRP A 203 21.36 -1.28 -1.99
N LEU A 204 21.99 -0.83 -0.90
CA LEU A 204 21.29 -0.05 0.14
C LEU A 204 20.75 1.28 -0.41
N LEU A 205 21.56 1.97 -1.22
CA LEU A 205 21.17 3.25 -1.82
C LEU A 205 19.98 3.14 -2.81
N PRO A 206 19.99 2.27 -3.84
CA PRO A 206 18.85 2.11 -4.74
C PRO A 206 17.60 1.65 -3.99
N ILE A 207 17.73 0.70 -3.05
CA ILE A 207 16.60 0.24 -2.23
C ILE A 207 16.03 1.39 -1.39
N ALA A 208 16.88 2.15 -0.70
CA ALA A 208 16.45 3.28 0.12
C ALA A 208 15.75 4.36 -0.73
N LEU A 209 16.28 4.67 -1.92
CA LEU A 209 15.72 5.68 -2.81
C LEU A 209 14.35 5.26 -3.37
N VAL A 210 14.22 4.00 -3.79
CA VAL A 210 12.95 3.43 -4.25
C VAL A 210 11.92 3.39 -3.12
N LEU A 211 12.32 2.97 -1.91
CA LEU A 211 11.44 2.96 -0.73
C LEU A 211 11.01 4.37 -0.34
N PHE A 212 11.92 5.35 -0.39
CA PHE A 212 11.62 6.75 -0.12
C PHE A 212 10.58 7.29 -1.10
N VAL A 213 10.80 7.12 -2.41
CA VAL A 213 9.83 7.54 -3.43
C VAL A 213 8.49 6.85 -3.23
N HIS A 214 8.48 5.53 -3.02
CA HIS A 214 7.25 4.79 -2.78
C HIS A 214 6.50 5.30 -1.56
N MET A 215 7.20 5.61 -0.47
CA MET A 215 6.60 6.18 0.75
C MET A 215 5.96 7.55 0.48
N THR A 216 6.62 8.45 -0.28
CA THR A 216 6.04 9.76 -0.63
C THR A 216 4.79 9.64 -1.50
N VAL A 217 4.77 8.67 -2.42
CA VAL A 217 3.61 8.37 -3.28
C VAL A 217 2.45 7.83 -2.45
N GLU A 218 2.70 6.88 -1.54
CA GLU A 218 1.66 6.34 -0.65
C GLU A 218 1.12 7.42 0.30
N ALA A 219 1.97 8.31 0.81
CA ALA A 219 1.51 9.47 1.59
C ALA A 219 0.63 10.41 0.76
N GLY A 220 0.99 10.65 -0.51
CA GLY A 220 0.14 11.40 -1.44
C GLY A 220 -1.21 10.74 -1.71
N ARG A 221 -1.27 9.41 -1.79
CA ARG A 221 -2.55 8.66 -1.88
C ARG A 221 -3.38 8.78 -0.62
N GLY A 222 -2.75 8.79 0.56
CA GLY A 222 -3.41 9.10 1.84
C GLY A 222 -4.07 10.48 1.82
N TRP A 223 -3.38 11.50 1.30
CA TRP A 223 -3.93 12.85 1.11
C TRP A 223 -5.15 12.90 0.18
N LEU A 224 -5.16 12.10 -0.91
CA LEU A 224 -6.34 11.98 -1.76
C LEU A 224 -7.51 11.32 -1.03
N GLY A 225 -7.26 10.42 -0.07
CA GLY A 225 -8.28 9.86 0.81
C GLY A 225 -8.84 10.88 1.80
N ALA A 226 -7.96 11.66 2.43
CA ALA A 226 -8.30 12.61 3.48
C ALA A 226 -9.01 13.89 2.97
N ASP A 227 -8.56 14.45 1.85
CA ASP A 227 -9.09 15.72 1.30
C ASP A 227 -9.95 15.46 0.05
N LEU A 228 -11.27 15.68 0.19
CA LEU A 228 -12.24 15.53 -0.89
C LEU A 228 -12.07 16.60 -1.98
N ALA A 229 -11.60 17.81 -1.62
CA ALA A 229 -11.46 18.93 -2.53
C ALA A 229 -10.17 18.84 -3.38
N LEU A 230 -9.22 17.99 -2.98
CA LEU A 230 -7.93 17.87 -3.64
C LEU A 230 -8.02 17.11 -4.96
N ASN A 231 -8.09 17.82 -6.08
CA ASN A 231 -8.20 17.22 -7.42
C ASN A 231 -6.87 17.03 -8.15
N SER A 232 -5.80 17.66 -7.67
CA SER A 232 -4.48 17.62 -8.30
C SER A 232 -3.57 16.57 -7.66
N VAL A 233 -3.17 15.59 -8.46
CA VAL A 233 -2.24 14.51 -8.08
C VAL A 233 -0.87 15.06 -7.68
N THR A 234 -0.37 16.06 -8.39
CA THR A 234 0.92 16.69 -8.09
C THR A 234 0.87 17.46 -6.77
N GLN A 235 -0.25 18.12 -6.46
CA GLN A 235 -0.44 18.77 -5.16
C GLN A 235 -0.54 17.74 -4.03
N ALA A 236 -1.25 16.62 -4.25
CA ALA A 236 -1.31 15.52 -3.29
C ALA A 236 0.07 14.93 -2.99
N TRP A 237 0.89 14.70 -4.02
CA TRP A 237 2.26 14.24 -3.84
C TRP A 237 3.13 15.27 -3.08
N LYS A 238 3.06 16.56 -3.42
CA LYS A 238 3.76 17.63 -2.69
C LYS A 238 3.37 17.66 -1.21
N ARG A 239 2.07 17.52 -0.90
CA ARG A 239 1.58 17.42 0.49
C ARG A 239 2.05 16.13 1.17
N GLY A 240 2.15 15.02 0.44
CA GLY A 240 2.75 13.77 0.92
C GLY A 240 4.23 13.93 1.30
N ILE A 241 5.01 14.63 0.49
CA ILE A 241 6.39 15.03 0.82
C ILE A 241 6.41 15.90 2.07
N ALA A 242 5.57 16.93 2.12
CA ALA A 242 5.50 17.81 3.29
C ALA A 242 5.14 17.06 4.58
N LEU A 243 4.22 16.09 4.52
CA LEU A 243 3.87 15.23 5.65
C LEU A 243 5.08 14.41 6.13
N LEU A 244 5.84 13.84 5.20
CA LEU A 244 7.04 13.09 5.53
C LEU A 244 8.10 13.98 6.22
N TRP A 245 8.30 15.20 5.76
CA TRP A 245 9.26 16.14 6.37
C TRP A 245 8.80 16.66 7.73
N LYS A 246 7.50 16.96 7.89
CA LYS A 246 6.95 17.46 9.15
C LYS A 246 6.84 16.36 10.22
N ARG A 247 6.59 15.12 9.81
CA ARG A 247 6.38 13.98 10.71
C ARG A 247 7.05 12.69 10.19
N PRO A 248 8.38 12.65 10.09
CA PRO A 248 9.11 11.52 9.50
C PRO A 248 8.90 10.24 10.32
N GLY A 249 9.01 10.32 11.64
CA GLY A 249 8.82 9.17 12.53
C GLY A 249 7.42 8.59 12.43
N ALA A 250 6.37 9.42 12.45
CA ALA A 250 4.99 8.94 12.36
C ALA A 250 4.69 8.31 10.99
N THR A 251 5.13 8.94 9.91
CA THR A 251 4.95 8.44 8.53
C THR A 251 5.69 7.11 8.35
N LEU A 252 6.93 7.01 8.85
CA LEU A 252 7.73 5.80 8.78
C LEU A 252 7.13 4.67 9.62
N THR A 253 6.66 4.94 10.83
CA THR A 253 6.00 3.95 11.69
C THR A 253 4.74 3.38 11.02
N VAL A 254 3.88 4.23 10.45
CA VAL A 254 2.69 3.75 9.71
C VAL A 254 3.11 2.95 8.49
N TYR A 255 4.05 3.46 7.69
CA TYR A 255 4.48 2.84 6.45
C TYR A 255 5.14 1.47 6.68
N LEU A 256 6.14 1.39 7.56
CA LEU A 256 6.84 0.15 7.87
C LEU A 256 5.98 -0.78 8.70
N GLY A 257 5.27 -0.28 9.72
CA GLY A 257 4.44 -1.12 10.59
C GLY A 257 3.36 -1.86 9.82
N THR A 258 2.61 -1.17 8.96
CA THR A 258 1.56 -1.81 8.14
C THR A 258 2.14 -2.75 7.08
N SER A 259 3.30 -2.42 6.50
CA SER A 259 3.97 -3.27 5.51
C SER A 259 4.50 -4.56 6.15
N LEU A 260 5.15 -4.46 7.31
CA LEU A 260 5.67 -5.60 8.05
C LEU A 260 4.56 -6.54 8.51
N VAL A 261 3.44 -6.00 9.00
CA VAL A 261 2.28 -6.82 9.38
C VAL A 261 1.68 -7.54 8.19
N GLY A 262 1.42 -6.83 7.08
CA GLY A 262 0.85 -7.44 5.87
C GLY A 262 1.76 -8.50 5.24
N VAL A 263 3.05 -8.21 5.10
CA VAL A 263 4.05 -9.15 4.57
C VAL A 263 4.28 -10.31 5.54
N GLY A 264 4.34 -10.06 6.85
CA GLY A 264 4.50 -11.09 7.87
C GLY A 264 3.36 -12.10 7.84
N LEU A 265 2.11 -11.66 7.73
CA LEU A 265 0.97 -12.56 7.54
C LEU A 265 1.04 -13.32 6.21
N ALA A 266 1.42 -12.65 5.13
CA ALA A 266 1.60 -13.30 3.83
C ALA A 266 2.66 -14.42 3.90
N ILE A 267 3.79 -14.19 4.55
CA ILE A 267 4.83 -15.21 4.77
C ILE A 267 4.30 -16.34 5.65
N ALA A 268 3.55 -16.04 6.71
CA ALA A 268 2.96 -17.05 7.57
C ALA A 268 1.99 -17.98 6.82
N PHE A 269 1.10 -17.42 5.99
CA PHE A 269 0.19 -18.22 5.16
C PHE A 269 0.90 -18.97 4.04
N LEU A 270 1.97 -18.39 3.47
CA LEU A 270 2.81 -19.10 2.50
C LEU A 270 3.55 -20.27 3.15
N ARG A 271 4.01 -20.11 4.39
CA ARG A 271 4.64 -21.19 5.15
C ARG A 271 3.64 -22.28 5.51
N LEU A 272 2.43 -21.91 5.91
CA LEU A 272 1.33 -22.85 6.14
C LEU A 272 0.99 -23.62 4.85
N ARG A 273 0.90 -22.92 3.72
CA ARG A 273 0.68 -23.52 2.39
C ARG A 273 1.72 -24.60 2.04
N ALA A 274 2.97 -24.43 2.47
CA ALA A 274 4.03 -25.41 2.22
C ALA A 274 3.88 -26.72 3.03
N PHE A 275 3.08 -26.72 4.09
CA PHE A 275 2.78 -27.92 4.89
C PHE A 275 1.48 -28.63 4.46
N VAL A 276 0.72 -28.03 3.54
CA VAL A 276 -0.52 -28.62 3.05
C VAL A 276 -0.19 -29.57 1.91
N ASP A 277 -0.37 -30.86 2.16
CA ASP A 277 -0.41 -31.86 1.10
C ASP A 277 -1.65 -31.61 0.22
N ALA A 278 -1.42 -31.42 -1.08
CA ALA A 278 -2.45 -31.11 -2.06
C ALA A 278 -2.91 -32.34 -2.87
N SER A 279 -2.51 -33.55 -2.46
CA SER A 279 -2.81 -34.83 -3.14
C SER A 279 -4.30 -35.20 -3.20
N GLY A 280 -5.17 -34.51 -2.45
CA GLY A 280 -6.63 -34.71 -2.47
C GLY A 280 -7.43 -33.40 -2.53
N TRP A 281 -8.75 -33.50 -2.76
CA TRP A 281 -9.63 -32.33 -2.91
C TRP A 281 -9.61 -31.38 -1.70
N THR A 282 -9.59 -31.93 -0.48
CA THR A 282 -9.51 -31.15 0.76
C THR A 282 -8.17 -30.42 0.88
N GLY A 283 -7.08 -31.12 0.57
CA GLY A 283 -5.73 -30.57 0.52
C GLY A 283 -5.60 -29.44 -0.52
N TRP A 284 -6.15 -29.65 -1.71
CA TRP A 284 -6.21 -28.65 -2.76
C TRP A 284 -7.00 -27.41 -2.33
N LEU A 285 -8.19 -27.57 -1.73
CA LEU A 285 -8.99 -26.46 -1.22
C LEU A 285 -8.26 -25.68 -0.13
N LEU A 286 -7.58 -26.37 0.79
CA LEU A 286 -6.82 -25.73 1.85
C LEU A 286 -5.60 -24.99 1.30
N ALA A 287 -4.89 -25.59 0.35
CA ALA A 287 -3.80 -24.98 -0.38
C ALA A 287 -4.25 -23.71 -1.11
N PHE A 288 -5.38 -23.79 -1.83
CA PHE A 288 -5.97 -22.65 -2.51
C PHE A 288 -6.35 -21.56 -1.51
N ALA A 289 -7.03 -21.91 -0.42
CA ALA A 289 -7.42 -20.95 0.63
C ALA A 289 -6.21 -20.25 1.26
N CYS A 290 -5.12 -20.97 1.54
CA CYS A 290 -3.87 -20.37 2.02
C CYS A 290 -3.30 -19.36 1.02
N THR A 291 -3.26 -19.69 -0.28
CA THR A 291 -2.83 -18.76 -1.33
C THR A 291 -3.73 -17.52 -1.39
N GLN A 292 -5.04 -17.67 -1.25
CA GLN A 292 -5.95 -16.51 -1.19
C GLN A 292 -5.70 -15.65 0.05
N LEU A 293 -5.36 -16.26 1.20
CA LEU A 293 -5.02 -15.53 2.42
C LEU A 293 -3.69 -14.77 2.31
N VAL A 294 -2.72 -15.27 1.53
CA VAL A 294 -1.50 -14.53 1.17
C VAL A 294 -1.88 -13.23 0.44
N VAL A 295 -2.70 -13.33 -0.59
CA VAL A 295 -3.15 -12.17 -1.39
C VAL A 295 -3.97 -11.20 -0.53
N ALA A 296 -4.90 -11.72 0.28
CA ALA A 296 -5.72 -10.92 1.19
C ALA A 296 -4.87 -10.18 2.23
N SER A 297 -3.81 -10.80 2.73
CA SER A 297 -2.89 -10.19 3.70
C SER A 297 -2.10 -9.03 3.11
N MET A 298 -1.63 -9.18 1.86
CA MET A 298 -0.98 -8.09 1.12
C MET A 298 -1.95 -6.93 0.86
N ALA A 299 -3.18 -7.24 0.42
CA ALA A 299 -4.23 -6.26 0.20
C ALA A 299 -4.60 -5.51 1.49
N TRP A 300 -4.73 -6.23 2.60
CA TRP A 300 -5.00 -5.65 3.92
C TRP A 300 -3.88 -4.74 4.38
N GLY A 301 -2.61 -5.18 4.30
CA GLY A 301 -1.46 -4.33 4.67
C GLY A 301 -1.38 -3.04 3.86
N ARG A 302 -1.72 -3.10 2.57
CA ARG A 302 -1.84 -1.90 1.72
C ARG A 302 -3.02 -1.01 2.12
N SER A 303 -4.20 -1.58 2.36
CA SER A 303 -5.39 -0.86 2.83
C SER A 303 -5.11 -0.14 4.16
N ALA A 304 -4.54 -0.85 5.13
CA ALA A 304 -4.20 -0.34 6.45
C ALA A 304 -3.23 0.85 6.37
N ARG A 305 -2.23 0.75 5.50
CA ARG A 305 -1.26 1.83 5.24
C ARG A 305 -1.94 3.10 4.76
N LEU A 306 -2.81 2.99 3.76
CA LEU A 306 -3.51 4.15 3.21
C LEU A 306 -4.46 4.79 4.23
N HIS A 307 -5.16 3.99 5.04
CA HIS A 307 -5.98 4.52 6.14
C HIS A 307 -5.12 5.25 7.18
N GLY A 308 -4.02 4.65 7.63
CA GLY A 308 -3.12 5.29 8.60
C GLY A 308 -2.50 6.58 8.07
N LEU A 309 -2.10 6.62 6.79
CA LEU A 309 -1.56 7.83 6.16
C LEU A 309 -2.64 8.91 5.93
N ALA A 310 -3.88 8.51 5.62
CA ALA A 310 -5.01 9.43 5.55
C ALA A 310 -5.36 10.02 6.92
N ASP A 311 -5.26 9.24 8.00
CA ASP A 311 -5.45 9.71 9.36
C ASP A 311 -4.38 10.75 9.74
N LEU A 312 -3.10 10.50 9.42
CA LEU A 312 -2.02 11.47 9.61
C LEU A 312 -2.23 12.77 8.80
N ALA A 313 -2.68 12.65 7.54
CA ALA A 313 -3.00 13.81 6.70
C ALA A 313 -4.17 14.62 7.28
N THR A 314 -5.21 13.95 7.80
CA THR A 314 -6.37 14.58 8.43
C THR A 314 -5.96 15.33 9.70
N ALA A 315 -5.10 14.74 10.54
CA ALA A 315 -4.54 15.42 11.70
C ALA A 315 -3.72 16.67 11.36
N GLN A 316 -3.12 16.73 10.17
CA GLN A 316 -2.41 17.92 9.70
C GLN A 316 -3.36 19.00 9.18
N LEU A 317 -4.50 18.63 8.58
CA LEU A 317 -5.54 19.58 8.16
C LEU A 317 -6.24 20.27 9.34
N VAL A 318 -6.41 19.55 10.45
CA VAL A 318 -7.11 20.05 11.65
C VAL A 318 -6.18 20.81 12.60
N ALA A 319 -4.85 20.68 12.45
CA ALA A 319 -3.92 21.40 13.30
C ALA A 319 -4.03 22.92 13.05
N PRO A 320 -4.19 23.75 14.09
CA PRO A 320 -4.17 25.20 13.92
C PRO A 320 -2.81 25.65 13.36
N PRO A 321 -2.77 26.72 12.55
CA PRO A 321 -1.52 27.26 12.02
C PRO A 321 -0.58 27.62 13.18
N GLU A 322 0.69 27.22 13.07
CA GLU A 322 1.71 27.45 14.11
C GLU A 322 1.84 28.96 14.44
N ASP A 323 1.53 29.83 13.47
CA ASP A 323 1.54 31.29 13.63
C ASP A 323 0.52 31.82 14.67
N GLU A 324 -0.59 31.12 14.95
CA GLU A 324 -1.56 31.53 15.98
C GLU A 324 -1.17 31.04 17.40
N ALA A 325 -0.36 29.98 17.49
CA ALA A 325 0.11 29.46 18.77
C ALA A 325 1.19 30.37 19.39
N ASP A 326 2.05 30.95 18.55
CA ASP A 326 3.02 31.95 19.01
C ASP A 326 2.33 33.28 19.36
N ALA A 327 1.34 33.72 18.56
CA ALA A 327 0.59 34.96 18.83
C ALA A 327 -0.25 34.91 20.13
N SER A 328 -0.72 33.73 20.54
CA SER A 328 -1.44 33.55 21.82
C SER A 328 -0.52 33.38 23.03
N SER A 329 0.76 33.06 22.82
CA SER A 329 1.79 33.08 23.86
C SER A 329 2.36 34.48 24.12
N GLU A 330 2.21 35.39 23.16
CA GLU A 330 2.70 36.78 23.22
C GLU A 330 1.61 37.80 23.61
N ALA A 331 0.45 37.32 24.06
CA ALA A 331 -0.55 38.20 24.67
C ALA A 331 0.08 38.89 25.90
N PRO A 332 0.10 40.24 25.97
CA PRO A 332 0.76 40.96 27.05
C PRO A 332 0.13 40.50 28.37
N ARG A 333 0.96 40.00 29.31
CA ARG A 333 0.60 40.00 30.72
C ARG A 333 0.34 41.45 31.08
N THR A 334 -0.93 41.85 31.10
CA THR A 334 -1.34 43.07 31.77
C THR A 334 -1.09 42.81 33.25
N ASP A 335 0.10 43.20 33.71
CA ASP A 335 0.39 43.43 35.12
C ASP A 335 -0.54 44.55 35.57
N THR A 336 -1.75 44.17 36.00
CA THR A 336 -2.59 45.00 36.85
C THR A 336 -2.20 44.70 38.28
N ASP A 337 -1.04 45.22 38.68
CA ASP A 337 -0.64 45.37 40.08
C ASP A 337 0.08 46.71 40.19
N THR A 338 -0.68 47.77 40.44
CA THR A 338 -0.26 48.95 41.23
C THR A 338 -1.51 49.72 41.67
N ASP A 339 -1.72 49.68 42.99
CA ASP A 339 -2.33 50.65 43.91
C ASP A 339 -3.79 51.13 43.76
#